data_AF-A0A497LB47-F1
#
_entry.id   AF-A0A497LB47-F1
#
_cell.length_a   1.000
_cell.length_b   1.000
_cell.length_c   1.000
_cell.angle_alpha   90.00
_cell.angle_beta   90.00
_cell.angle_gamma   90.00
#
_symmetry.space_group_name_H-M   'P 1'
#
loop_
_entity.id
_entity.type
_entity.pdbx_description
1 polymer ?
#
loop_
_entity_poly.entity_id
_entity_poly.type
_entity_poly.pdbx_seq_one_letter_code
_entity_poly.pdbx_strand_id
1 'polypeptide(L)'
;MSKEEVSWEEQNYLRKLCVIPTLIAFCAILAYFVYLMHNNALKSAWDYLLHIGLLFAIIPSITFMLTFEVLYSRRVKMPLKHHLKRFTGRVLLLLAALLSFFVFLAIVYTVLSPLIGDRAIVLGSVIWGVGLFIIAVRFNEFLAKLSKGQW
;
A
#
# COMPACT_ATOMS: atom_id res chain seq x y z
N MET A 1 25.69 -1.96 -23.59
CA MET A 1 24.90 -3.03 -22.93
C MET A 1 23.43 -2.68 -23.07
N SER A 2 22.67 -3.50 -23.79
CA SER A 2 21.22 -3.32 -23.89
C SER A 2 20.62 -3.34 -22.49
N LYS A 3 19.80 -2.34 -22.17
CA LYS A 3 18.88 -2.45 -21.03
C LYS A 3 17.86 -3.49 -21.46
N GLU A 4 18.07 -4.76 -21.10
CA GLU A 4 17.04 -5.78 -21.24
C GLU A 4 15.90 -5.41 -20.31
N GLU A 5 14.94 -4.66 -20.83
CA GLU A 5 13.65 -4.48 -20.19
C GLU A 5 12.93 -5.83 -20.23
N VAL A 6 12.61 -6.35 -19.04
CA VAL A 6 11.83 -7.58 -18.88
C VAL A 6 10.52 -7.44 -19.64
N SER A 7 10.20 -8.42 -20.49
CA SER A 7 8.98 -8.40 -21.31
C SER A 7 7.74 -8.24 -20.42
N TRP A 8 6.66 -7.68 -20.99
CA TRP A 8 5.42 -7.47 -20.25
C TRP A 8 4.86 -8.78 -19.67
N GLU A 9 4.97 -9.88 -20.43
CA GLU A 9 4.54 -11.21 -20.00
C GLU A 9 5.33 -11.70 -18.78
N GLU A 10 6.64 -11.51 -18.79
CA GLU A 10 7.48 -11.93 -17.68
C GLU A 10 7.25 -11.05 -16.45
N GLN A 11 7.03 -9.75 -16.60
CA GLN A 11 6.60 -8.90 -15.49
C GLN A 11 5.29 -9.38 -14.87
N ASN A 12 4.33 -9.81 -15.70
CA ASN A 12 3.06 -10.33 -15.23
C ASN A 12 3.25 -11.67 -14.49
N TYR A 13 4.13 -12.53 -14.99
CA TYR A 13 4.51 -13.78 -14.32
C TYR A 13 5.13 -13.51 -12.94
N LEU A 14 6.08 -12.57 -12.84
CA LEU A 14 6.68 -12.17 -11.56
C LEU A 14 5.63 -11.60 -10.58
N ARG A 15 4.67 -10.80 -11.06
CA ARG A 15 3.56 -10.30 -10.22
C ARG A 15 2.70 -11.43 -9.66
N LYS A 16 2.39 -12.44 -10.46
CA LYS A 16 1.62 -13.62 -10.00
C LYS A 16 2.35 -14.36 -8.88
N LEU A 17 3.67 -14.51 -8.97
CA LEU A 17 4.46 -15.13 -7.91
C LEU A 17 4.44 -14.33 -6.59
N CYS A 18 4.29 -13.00 -6.66
CA CYS A 18 4.20 -12.15 -5.48
C CYS A 18 2.89 -12.35 -4.69
N VAL A 19 1.85 -12.90 -5.31
CA VAL A 19 0.55 -13.12 -4.67
C VAL A 19 0.67 -14.12 -3.52
N ILE A 20 1.51 -15.15 -3.65
CA ILE A 20 1.65 -16.21 -2.63
C ILE A 20 2.14 -15.64 -1.28
N PRO A 21 3.30 -14.97 -1.17
CA PRO A 21 3.74 -14.40 0.10
C PRO A 21 2.82 -13.29 0.60
N THR A 22 2.16 -12.56 -0.30
CA THR A 22 1.17 -11.55 0.06
C THR A 22 -0.06 -12.18 0.74
N LEU A 23 -0.55 -13.32 0.22
CA LEU A 23 -1.65 -14.08 0.83
C LEU A 23 -1.25 -14.65 2.20
N ILE A 24 -0.03 -15.15 2.35
CA ILE A 24 0.48 -15.63 3.65
C ILE A 24 0.45 -14.49 4.68
N ALA A 25 0.94 -13.31 4.31
CA ALA A 25 0.89 -12.14 5.17
C ALA A 25 -0.57 -11.73 5.50
N PHE A 26 -1.45 -11.75 4.51
CA PHE A 26 -2.88 -11.46 4.68
C PHE A 26 -3.53 -12.42 5.70
N CYS A 27 -3.28 -13.73 5.57
CA CYS A 27 -3.78 -14.73 6.50
C CYS A 27 -3.27 -14.50 7.94
N ALA A 28 -2.00 -14.10 8.10
CA ALA A 28 -1.43 -13.81 9.41
C ALA A 28 -2.11 -12.60 10.08
N ILE A 29 -2.38 -11.53 9.32
CA ILE A 29 -3.09 -10.35 9.84
C ILE A 29 -4.54 -10.71 10.18
N LEU A 30 -5.19 -11.56 9.37
CA LEU A 30 -6.54 -12.02 9.65
C LEU A 30 -6.61 -12.87 10.93
N ALA A 31 -5.62 -13.73 11.17
CA ALA A 31 -5.51 -14.48 12.42
C ALA A 31 -5.32 -13.53 13.64
N TYR A 32 -4.49 -12.51 13.49
CA TYR A 32 -4.32 -11.47 14.51
C TYR A 32 -5.61 -10.70 14.78
N PHE A 33 -6.38 -10.39 13.72
CA PHE A 33 -7.68 -9.75 13.86
C PHE A 33 -8.68 -10.61 14.64
N VAL A 34 -8.78 -11.90 14.30
CA VAL A 34 -9.64 -12.85 15.03
C VAL A 34 -9.26 -12.91 16.51
N TYR A 35 -7.96 -12.90 16.81
CA TYR A 35 -7.46 -12.85 18.19
C TYR A 35 -7.88 -11.56 18.92
N LEU A 36 -7.78 -10.40 18.29
CA LEU A 36 -8.21 -9.12 18.89
C LEU A 36 -9.73 -9.07 19.15
N MET A 37 -10.51 -9.60 18.21
CA MET A 37 -11.97 -9.72 18.35
C MET A 37 -12.34 -10.63 19.52
N HIS A 38 -11.69 -11.80 19.62
CA HIS A 38 -11.96 -12.75 20.70
C HIS A 38 -11.70 -12.15 22.09
N ASN A 39 -10.67 -11.30 22.21
CA ASN A 39 -10.30 -10.67 23.48
C ASN A 39 -11.03 -9.33 23.75
N ASN A 40 -12.01 -8.93 22.93
CA ASN A 40 -12.69 -7.63 23.04
C ASN A 40 -11.73 -6.43 23.13
N ALA A 41 -10.59 -6.51 22.43
CA ALA A 41 -9.55 -5.48 22.49
C ALA A 41 -9.89 -4.23 21.66
N LEU A 42 -10.88 -4.32 20.77
CA LEU A 42 -11.26 -3.27 19.82
C LEU A 42 -12.59 -2.63 20.27
N LYS A 43 -12.53 -1.40 20.77
CA LYS A 43 -13.67 -0.73 21.43
C LYS A 43 -14.34 0.31 20.54
N SER A 44 -13.65 0.80 19.51
CA SER A 44 -14.14 1.87 18.63
C SER A 44 -13.72 1.64 17.18
N ALA A 45 -14.47 2.21 16.23
CA ALA A 45 -14.11 2.18 14.80
C ALA A 45 -12.68 2.71 14.52
N TRP A 46 -12.22 3.62 15.36
CA TRP A 46 -10.84 4.13 15.34
C TRP A 46 -9.81 3.05 15.66
N ASP A 47 -10.06 2.22 16.68
CA ASP A 47 -9.20 1.09 17.03
C ASP A 47 -9.13 0.08 15.87
N TYR A 48 -10.26 -0.18 15.20
CA TYR A 48 -10.27 -1.04 14.02
C TYR A 48 -9.41 -0.45 12.89
N LEU A 49 -9.52 0.85 12.64
CA LEU A 49 -8.78 1.52 11.59
C LEU A 49 -7.27 1.53 11.85
N LEU A 50 -6.87 1.79 13.10
CA LEU A 50 -5.46 1.82 13.49
C LEU A 50 -4.84 0.43 13.59
N HIS A 51 -5.48 -0.52 14.28
CA HIS A 51 -4.88 -1.82 14.57
C HIS A 51 -5.02 -2.82 13.43
N ILE A 52 -6.03 -2.68 12.57
CA ILE A 52 -6.28 -3.63 11.48
C ILE A 52 -6.11 -2.94 10.14
N GLY A 53 -6.77 -1.79 9.94
CA GLY A 53 -6.71 -1.05 8.69
C GLY A 53 -5.28 -0.71 8.28
N LEU A 54 -4.47 -0.19 9.21
CA LEU A 54 -3.07 0.13 8.96
C LEU A 54 -2.24 -1.12 8.60
N LEU A 55 -2.38 -2.20 9.37
CA LEU A 55 -1.62 -3.43 9.14
C LEU A 55 -1.98 -4.05 7.79
N PHE A 56 -3.26 -4.08 7.43
CA PHE A 56 -3.74 -4.56 6.13
C PHE A 56 -3.30 -3.66 4.97
N ALA A 57 -3.16 -2.36 5.18
CA ALA A 57 -2.68 -1.45 4.13
C ALA A 57 -1.17 -1.57 3.90
N ILE A 58 -0.38 -1.71 4.98
CA ILE A 58 1.08 -1.65 4.94
C ILE A 58 1.69 -3.02 4.63
N ILE A 59 1.37 -4.05 5.42
CA ILE A 59 2.11 -5.32 5.40
C ILE A 59 1.96 -6.01 4.03
N PRO A 60 0.75 -6.25 3.49
CA PRO A 60 0.60 -6.87 2.17
C PRO A 60 1.29 -6.08 1.05
N SER A 61 1.19 -4.74 1.10
CA SER A 61 1.81 -3.86 0.11
C SER A 61 3.34 -3.95 0.13
N ILE A 62 3.95 -3.90 1.33
CA ILE A 62 5.40 -4.02 1.48
C ILE A 62 5.86 -5.43 1.10
N THR A 63 5.15 -6.48 1.53
CA THR A 63 5.46 -7.87 1.18
C THR A 63 5.42 -8.08 -0.33
N PHE A 64 4.41 -7.53 -1.00
CA PHE A 64 4.32 -7.58 -2.46
C PHE A 64 5.48 -6.84 -3.13
N MET A 65 5.76 -5.59 -2.72
CA MET A 65 6.84 -4.78 -3.29
C MET A 65 8.22 -5.43 -3.09
N LEU A 66 8.48 -5.96 -1.91
CA LEU A 66 9.75 -6.59 -1.56
C LEU A 66 9.94 -7.89 -2.34
N THR A 67 8.91 -8.75 -2.36
CA THR A 67 8.95 -10.00 -3.12
C THR A 67 9.19 -9.71 -4.60
N PHE A 68 8.49 -8.71 -5.13
CA PHE A 68 8.64 -8.31 -6.52
C PHE A 68 10.06 -7.84 -6.82
N GLU A 69 10.67 -7.00 -5.98
CA GLU A 69 12.05 -6.55 -6.20
C GLU A 69 13.06 -7.68 -6.10
N VAL A 70 12.91 -8.62 -5.15
CA VAL A 70 13.79 -9.79 -5.03
C VAL A 70 13.70 -10.69 -6.27
N LEU A 71 12.49 -10.96 -6.75
CA LEU A 71 12.30 -11.76 -7.96
C LEU A 71 12.83 -11.03 -9.20
N TYR A 72 12.57 -9.73 -9.29
CA TYR A 72 13.03 -8.89 -10.39
C TYR A 72 14.55 -8.75 -10.41
N SER A 73 15.23 -8.62 -9.26
CA SER A 73 16.70 -8.53 -9.17
C SER A 73 17.39 -9.84 -9.52
N ARG A 74 16.75 -10.98 -9.30
CA ARG A 74 17.27 -12.29 -9.74
C ARG A 74 17.22 -12.44 -11.26
N ARG A 75 16.27 -11.78 -11.92
CA ARG A 75 16.13 -11.78 -13.38
C ARG A 75 17.02 -10.75 -14.05
N VAL A 76 16.96 -9.52 -13.54
CA VAL A 76 17.66 -8.39 -14.12
C VAL A 76 18.98 -8.21 -13.39
N LYS A 77 20.10 -8.41 -14.10
CA LYS A 77 21.47 -8.24 -13.57
C LYS A 77 21.85 -6.75 -13.40
N MET A 78 20.96 -5.96 -12.81
CA MET A 78 21.19 -4.56 -12.47
C MET A 78 21.89 -4.45 -11.09
N PRO A 79 22.61 -3.34 -10.83
CA PRO A 79 23.25 -3.14 -9.54
C PRO A 79 22.21 -3.02 -8.43
N LEU A 80 22.52 -3.55 -7.24
CA LEU A 80 21.65 -3.54 -6.06
C LEU A 80 21.10 -2.14 -5.73
N LYS A 81 21.90 -1.09 -5.95
CA LYS A 81 21.51 0.31 -5.78
C LYS A 81 20.25 0.69 -6.58
N HIS A 82 20.06 0.14 -7.77
CA HIS A 82 18.89 0.42 -8.59
C HIS A 82 17.62 -0.19 -7.97
N HIS A 83 17.69 -1.46 -7.56
CA HIS A 83 16.57 -2.15 -6.89
C HIS A 83 16.20 -1.46 -5.57
N LEU A 84 17.20 -1.07 -4.78
CA LEU A 84 16.98 -0.34 -3.54
C LEU A 84 16.28 1.00 -3.79
N LYS A 85 16.76 1.79 -4.76
CA LYS A 85 16.16 3.09 -5.12
C LYS A 85 14.72 2.95 -5.60
N ARG A 86 14.42 1.89 -6.34
CA ARG A 86 13.08 1.56 -6.83
C ARG A 86 12.15 1.14 -5.69
N PHE A 87 12.63 0.26 -4.80
CA PHE A 87 11.91 -0.14 -3.60
C PHE A 87 11.59 1.07 -2.72
N THR A 88 12.59 1.88 -2.39
CA THR A 88 12.42 3.10 -1.59
C THR A 88 11.43 4.06 -2.23
N GLY A 89 11.49 4.28 -3.55
CA GLY A 89 10.51 5.11 -4.25
C GLY A 89 9.08 4.61 -4.09
N ARG A 90 8.85 3.29 -4.22
CA ARG A 90 7.52 2.69 -4.03
C ARG A 90 7.04 2.78 -2.58
N VAL A 91 7.93 2.60 -1.61
CA VAL A 91 7.63 2.76 -0.18
C VAL A 91 7.30 4.22 0.15
N LEU A 92 8.05 5.19 -0.38
CA LEU A 92 7.76 6.61 -0.19
C LEU A 92 6.39 7.00 -0.75
N LEU A 93 6.00 6.47 -1.92
CA LEU A 93 4.65 6.67 -2.46
C LEU A 93 3.57 6.08 -1.56
N LEU A 94 3.79 4.87 -1.03
CA LEU A 94 2.87 4.24 -0.09
C LEU A 94 2.73 5.07 1.18
N LEU A 95 3.85 5.54 1.75
CA LEU A 95 3.85 6.39 2.95
C LEU A 95 3.17 7.74 2.71
N ALA A 96 3.43 8.39 1.56
CA ALA A 96 2.78 9.64 1.21
C ALA A 96 1.27 9.47 1.04
N ALA A 97 0.82 8.38 0.40
CA ALA A 97 -0.58 8.02 0.29
C ALA A 97 -1.19 7.82 1.70
N LEU A 98 -0.59 6.98 2.54
CA LEU A 98 -1.07 6.75 3.90
C LEU A 98 -1.10 8.02 4.75
N LEU A 99 -0.07 8.87 4.68
CA LEU A 99 -0.05 10.14 5.41
C LEU A 99 -1.19 11.05 4.95
N SER A 100 -1.41 11.17 3.63
CA SER A 100 -2.52 11.95 3.09
C SER A 100 -3.88 11.40 3.53
N PHE A 101 -4.01 10.07 3.66
CA PHE A 101 -5.20 9.42 4.18
C PHE A 101 -5.46 9.79 5.63
N PHE A 102 -4.44 9.71 6.49
CA PHE A 102 -4.59 10.04 7.91
C PHE A 102 -4.90 11.50 8.14
N VAL A 103 -4.25 12.41 7.41
CA VAL A 103 -4.56 13.85 7.48
C VAL A 103 -6.01 14.08 7.04
N PHE A 104 -6.43 13.46 5.94
CA PHE A 104 -7.81 13.59 5.47
C PHE A 104 -8.83 13.02 6.46
N LEU A 105 -8.57 11.84 7.02
CA LEU A 105 -9.42 11.24 8.05
C LEU A 105 -9.49 12.09 9.31
N ALA A 106 -8.38 12.70 9.74
CA ALA A 106 -8.37 13.60 10.89
C ALA A 106 -9.25 14.83 10.64
N ILE A 107 -9.23 15.39 9.43
CA ILE A 107 -10.11 16.51 9.04
C ILE A 107 -11.57 16.05 9.02
N VAL A 108 -11.87 14.90 8.41
CA VAL A 108 -13.22 14.36 8.37
C VAL A 108 -13.75 14.06 9.77
N TYR A 109 -12.92 13.49 10.63
CA TYR A 109 -13.28 13.22 12.01
C TYR A 109 -13.55 14.52 12.78
N THR A 110 -12.68 15.52 12.68
CA THR A 110 -12.85 16.78 13.42
C THR A 110 -14.03 17.61 12.93
N VAL A 111 -14.33 17.61 11.62
CA VAL A 111 -15.36 18.47 11.02
C VAL A 111 -16.71 17.77 10.88
N LEU A 112 -16.73 16.51 10.44
CA LEU A 112 -17.98 15.80 10.12
C LEU A 112 -18.43 14.82 11.21
N SER A 113 -17.53 14.29 12.06
CA SER A 113 -17.95 13.39 13.15
C SER A 113 -18.99 14.01 14.09
N PRO A 114 -18.91 15.31 14.45
CA PRO A 114 -19.95 15.95 15.28
C PRO A 114 -21.35 15.94 14.65
N LEU A 115 -21.45 15.83 13.33
CA LEU A 115 -22.73 15.93 12.59
C LEU A 115 -23.34 14.57 12.27
N ILE A 116 -22.51 13.60 11.90
CA ILE A 116 -22.97 12.30 11.35
C ILE A 116 -22.30 11.08 12.02
N GLY A 117 -21.54 11.30 13.10
CA GLY A 117 -20.88 10.26 13.87
C GLY A 117 -19.88 9.45 13.06
N ASP A 118 -19.76 8.16 13.37
CA ASP A 118 -18.80 7.24 12.73
C ASP A 118 -19.04 7.02 11.22
N ARG A 119 -20.25 7.35 10.73
CA ARG A 119 -20.54 7.32 9.29
C ARG A 119 -19.66 8.31 8.51
N ALA A 120 -19.18 9.39 9.15
CA ALA A 120 -18.22 10.32 8.57
C ALA A 120 -16.94 9.61 8.12
N ILE A 121 -16.40 8.74 8.96
CA ILE A 121 -15.11 8.05 8.72
C ILE A 121 -15.23 7.15 7.48
N VAL A 122 -16.35 6.43 7.36
CA VAL A 122 -16.61 5.55 6.22
C VAL A 122 -16.74 6.35 4.93
N LEU A 123 -17.58 7.40 4.93
CA LEU A 123 -17.77 8.26 3.75
C LEU A 123 -16.48 8.98 3.35
N GLY A 124 -15.73 9.50 4.32
CA GLY A 124 -14.44 10.11 4.11
C GLY A 124 -13.45 9.15 3.45
N SER A 125 -13.41 7.90 3.91
CA SER A 125 -12.52 6.90 3.32
C SER A 125 -12.79 6.64 1.84
N VAL A 126 -14.07 6.60 1.45
CA VAL A 126 -14.49 6.44 0.05
C VAL A 126 -14.11 7.66 -0.78
N ILE A 127 -14.40 8.87 -0.28
CA ILE A 127 -14.08 10.13 -0.98
C ILE A 127 -12.56 10.24 -1.20
N TRP A 128 -11.77 9.93 -0.19
CA TRP A 128 -10.32 9.94 -0.30
C TRP A 128 -9.81 8.94 -1.34
N GLY A 129 -10.36 7.72 -1.36
CA GLY A 129 -10.00 6.71 -2.36
C GLY A 129 -10.24 7.19 -3.80
N VAL A 130 -11.36 7.86 -4.06
CA VAL A 130 -11.66 8.47 -5.37
C VAL A 130 -10.68 9.60 -5.69
N GLY A 131 -10.40 10.48 -4.73
CA GLY A 131 -9.44 11.58 -4.90
C GLY A 131 -8.04 11.08 -5.23
N LEU A 132 -7.58 10.04 -4.54
CA LEU A 132 -6.29 9.40 -4.79
C LEU A 132 -6.23 8.79 -6.19
N PHE A 133 -7.31 8.14 -6.64
CA PHE A 133 -7.38 7.58 -7.98
C PHE A 133 -7.23 8.67 -9.05
N ILE A 134 -7.89 9.82 -8.88
CA ILE A 134 -7.78 10.96 -9.79
C ILE A 134 -6.34 11.50 -9.81
N ILE A 135 -5.70 11.63 -8.66
CA ILE A 135 -4.29 12.06 -8.54
C ILE A 135 -3.38 11.04 -9.24
N ALA A 136 -3.59 9.74 -9.02
CA ALA A 136 -2.80 8.68 -9.63
C ALA A 136 -2.89 8.71 -11.16
N VAL A 137 -4.08 8.95 -11.70
CA VAL A 137 -4.29 9.09 -13.15
C VAL A 137 -3.61 10.35 -13.69
N ARG A 138 -3.75 11.50 -13.03
CA ARG A 138 -3.17 12.77 -13.51
C ARG A 138 -1.65 12.84 -13.39
N PHE A 139 -1.07 12.22 -12.37
CA PHE A 139 0.37 12.23 -12.12
C PHE A 139 1.05 10.91 -12.48
N ASN A 140 0.40 10.09 -13.31
CA ASN A 140 0.87 8.74 -13.66
C ASN A 140 2.33 8.72 -14.12
N GLU A 141 2.75 9.67 -14.96
CA GLU A 141 4.14 9.72 -15.44
C GLU A 141 5.16 10.01 -14.33
N PHE A 142 4.85 10.94 -13.43
CA PHE A 142 5.72 11.27 -12.30
C PHE A 142 5.81 10.09 -11.32
N LEU A 143 4.67 9.48 -10.99
CA LEU A 143 4.58 8.29 -10.15
C LEU A 143 5.31 7.10 -10.81
N ALA A 144 5.23 6.97 -12.12
CA ALA A 144 5.96 5.96 -12.89
C ALA A 144 7.48 6.18 -12.83
N LYS A 145 7.97 7.42 -12.96
CA LYS A 145 9.41 7.74 -12.83
C LYS A 145 9.92 7.44 -11.42
N LEU A 146 9.19 7.88 -10.40
CA LEU A 146 9.57 7.66 -9.01
C LEU A 146 9.57 6.16 -8.64
N SER A 147 8.54 5.42 -9.08
CA SER A 147 8.43 3.97 -8.88
C SER A 147 9.41 3.13 -9.72
N LYS A 148 10.11 3.74 -10.69
CA LYS A 148 11.22 3.17 -11.45
C LYS A 148 12.61 3.55 -10.89
N GLY A 149 12.66 4.34 -9.81
CA GLY A 149 13.94 4.81 -9.26
C GLY A 149 14.63 5.87 -10.13
N GLN A 150 13.88 6.55 -11.00
CA GLN A 150 14.35 7.64 -11.86
C GLN A 150 14.02 9.00 -11.22
N TRP A 151 14.76 9.36 -10.19
CA TRP A 151 14.63 10.59 -9.41
C TRP A 151 15.98 11.12 -8.97
#